data_AF-A0A7W0ZVW1-F1
#
_entry.id   AF-A0A7W0ZVW1-F1
#
_cell.length_a   1.000
_cell.length_b   1.000
_cell.length_c   1.000
_cell.angle_alpha   90.00
_cell.angle_beta   90.00
_cell.angle_gamma   90.00
#
_symmetry.space_group_name_H-M   'P 1'
#
loop_
_entity.id
_entity.type
_entity.pdbx_description
1 polymer ?
#
loop_
_entity_poly.entity_id
_entity_poly.type
_entity_poly.pdbx_seq_one_letter_code
_entity_poly.pdbx_strand_id
1 'polypeptide(L)'
;MVCAGFCAAILAIAIAPAHAQPADALKKAQSAFDNAQLSYLQGKYDEAAQGFQDAYAARPFPQFLYNIGASFHMKGKKTSDIEAYQKAVDNYKKYLAEDPTASDKPKVEKAIGVLEAEIKRVKDTGATPAGAGSAAPVPVAPSEEVQQLGDVKVRGLIVVESDPSNSTIYLDDKRKGPFATTPWSGSLEGEHKIIVEKRGYKIADKTVSADPSKLFVLSFVMAQEDYLGWVEITSNVPGANIYIDDKSIGPVGKTPLSQNIKPGKHTFWISTEGYDEYKEEVEVIAGETHAIKGALKGAPVGKLNVIGLGVEDSTIYIDGQVACERGPCLKAVQQGEHVVTVSRPGYKSYSRKVTIQAKTEMSIKVGLAPKPSRSDAVIAYVLAAGFGVGGIYLGLQANKYRDDLDAEIAAGNPPPDPDDPRFFKGKAFAIAADATFVIAGITALTAIYYTFREKGEPSKALIDVRALALQPQIAPGYAGLGMGMSF
;
A
#
# COMPACT_ATOMS: atom_id res chain seq x y z
N MET A 1 -18.07 -13.76 -64.34
CA MET A 1 -16.68 -13.40 -64.69
C MET A 1 -16.14 -12.47 -63.61
N VAL A 2 -15.73 -13.01 -62.46
CA VAL A 2 -14.88 -12.31 -61.47
C VAL A 2 -14.05 -13.41 -60.79
N CYS A 3 -12.78 -13.48 -61.14
CA CYS A 3 -11.75 -14.27 -60.45
C CYS A 3 -11.19 -13.46 -59.30
N ALA A 4 -11.08 -14.05 -58.10
CA ALA A 4 -10.25 -13.53 -57.03
C ALA A 4 -9.36 -14.66 -56.52
N GLY A 5 -8.11 -14.69 -57.01
CA GLY A 5 -7.07 -15.59 -56.53
C GLY A 5 -6.45 -15.06 -55.26
N PHE A 6 -6.40 -15.89 -54.22
CA PHE A 6 -5.73 -15.61 -52.95
C PHE A 6 -4.27 -16.04 -53.07
N CYS A 7 -3.35 -15.08 -53.08
CA CYS A 7 -1.90 -15.32 -52.98
C CYS A 7 -1.51 -15.37 -51.50
N ALA A 8 -1.10 -16.54 -51.01
CA ALA A 8 -0.51 -16.71 -49.69
C ALA A 8 1.01 -16.52 -49.79
N ALA A 9 1.54 -15.44 -49.21
CA ALA A 9 2.97 -15.21 -49.06
C ALA A 9 3.47 -15.96 -47.82
N ILE A 10 4.36 -16.94 -48.02
CA ILE A 10 5.09 -17.64 -46.96
C ILE A 10 6.30 -16.77 -46.59
N LEU A 11 6.28 -16.21 -45.37
CA LEU A 11 7.41 -15.47 -44.80
C LEU A 11 8.38 -16.48 -44.17
N ALA A 12 9.56 -16.67 -44.78
CA ALA A 12 10.65 -17.45 -44.20
C ALA A 12 11.34 -16.61 -43.10
N ILE A 13 11.21 -17.03 -41.84
CA ILE A 13 11.96 -16.45 -40.72
C ILE A 13 13.37 -17.03 -40.73
N ALA A 14 14.36 -16.19 -41.03
CA ALA A 14 15.77 -16.54 -40.87
C ALA A 14 16.11 -16.64 -39.38
N ILE A 15 16.52 -17.83 -38.93
CA ILE A 15 17.05 -18.06 -37.58
C ILE A 15 18.47 -17.49 -37.56
N ALA A 16 18.68 -16.38 -36.85
CA ALA A 16 20.01 -15.84 -36.60
C ALA A 16 20.85 -16.85 -35.78
N PRO A 17 22.18 -16.94 -35.99
CA PRO A 17 23.04 -17.83 -35.22
C PRO A 17 22.98 -17.46 -33.74
N ALA A 18 22.75 -18.46 -32.89
CA ALA A 18 22.75 -18.30 -31.45
C ALA A 18 24.12 -17.78 -30.99
N HIS A 19 24.20 -16.53 -30.53
CA HIS A 19 25.34 -16.03 -29.79
C HIS A 19 25.50 -16.88 -28.53
N ALA A 20 26.65 -17.56 -28.39
CA ALA A 20 26.96 -18.32 -27.18
C ALA A 20 26.87 -17.40 -25.96
N GLN A 21 26.22 -17.87 -24.89
CA GLN A 21 26.08 -17.05 -23.70
C GLN A 21 27.46 -16.81 -23.05
N PRO A 22 27.66 -15.68 -22.34
CA PRO A 22 28.96 -15.34 -21.74
C PRO A 22 29.57 -16.46 -20.88
N ALA A 23 28.73 -17.24 -20.20
CA ALA A 23 29.15 -18.38 -19.38
C ALA A 23 29.71 -19.55 -20.21
N ASP A 24 29.14 -19.81 -21.39
CA ASP A 24 29.59 -20.89 -22.29
C ASP A 24 30.97 -20.57 -22.88
N ALA A 25 31.19 -19.30 -23.26
CA ALA A 25 32.47 -18.82 -23.76
C ALA A 25 33.58 -18.96 -22.71
N LEU A 26 33.28 -18.65 -21.44
CA LEU A 26 34.22 -18.74 -20.33
C LEU A 26 34.58 -20.19 -19.99
N LYS A 27 33.60 -21.09 -20.02
CA LYS A 27 33.82 -22.53 -19.85
C LYS A 27 34.67 -23.12 -20.98
N LYS A 28 34.45 -22.67 -22.23
CA LYS A 28 35.27 -23.07 -23.38
C LYS A 28 36.70 -22.58 -23.23
N ALA A 29 36.90 -21.32 -22.80
CA ALA A 29 38.23 -20.77 -22.54
C ALA A 29 38.95 -21.55 -21.43
N GLN A 30 38.24 -21.95 -20.37
CA GLN A 30 38.79 -22.77 -19.28
C GLN A 30 39.27 -24.14 -19.75
N SER A 31 38.43 -24.86 -20.50
CA SER A 31 38.82 -26.16 -21.05
C SER A 31 40.03 -26.07 -21.99
N ALA A 32 40.07 -25.04 -22.86
CA ALA A 32 41.19 -24.80 -23.75
C ALA A 32 42.48 -24.47 -22.98
N PHE A 33 42.38 -23.63 -21.95
CA PHE A 33 43.49 -23.28 -21.06
C PHE A 33 44.07 -24.49 -20.32
N ASP A 34 43.22 -25.32 -19.72
CA ASP A 34 43.66 -26.49 -18.96
C ASP A 34 44.41 -27.48 -19.85
N ASN A 35 43.91 -27.72 -21.07
CA ASN A 35 44.57 -28.58 -22.06
C ASN A 35 45.89 -27.97 -22.56
N ALA A 36 45.91 -26.66 -22.82
CA ALA A 36 47.12 -25.94 -23.26
C ALA A 36 48.24 -26.05 -22.23
N GLN A 37 47.88 -25.92 -20.95
CA GLN A 37 48.84 -26.04 -19.87
C GLN A 37 49.39 -27.46 -19.72
N LEU A 38 48.55 -28.48 -19.88
CA LEU A 38 49.01 -29.87 -19.89
C LEU A 38 50.02 -30.10 -21.03
N SER A 39 49.74 -29.59 -22.23
CA SER A 39 50.69 -29.63 -23.36
C SER A 39 51.99 -28.88 -23.05
N TYR A 40 51.91 -27.71 -22.42
CA TYR A 40 53.09 -26.94 -22.03
C TYR A 40 54.00 -27.73 -21.08
N LEU A 41 53.41 -28.34 -20.05
CA LEU A 41 54.14 -29.17 -19.09
C LEU A 41 54.76 -30.43 -19.73
N GLN A 42 54.19 -30.92 -20.84
CA GLN A 42 54.73 -32.03 -21.62
C GLN A 42 55.83 -31.61 -22.62
N GLY A 43 56.17 -30.31 -22.70
CA GLY A 43 57.11 -29.77 -23.68
C GLY A 43 56.53 -29.68 -25.11
N LYS A 44 55.22 -29.88 -25.25
CA LYS A 44 54.45 -29.79 -26.49
C LYS A 44 54.03 -28.33 -26.73
N TYR A 45 55.02 -27.50 -27.05
CA TYR A 45 54.85 -26.05 -27.04
C TYR A 45 53.98 -25.50 -28.19
N ASP A 46 53.96 -26.15 -29.35
CA ASP A 46 53.06 -25.76 -30.44
C ASP A 46 51.60 -26.05 -30.07
N GLU A 47 51.32 -27.23 -29.51
CA GLU A 47 49.98 -27.56 -29.02
C GLU A 47 49.57 -26.67 -27.84
N ALA A 48 50.50 -26.32 -26.96
CA ALA A 48 50.26 -25.37 -25.88
C ALA A 48 49.91 -23.98 -26.41
N ALA A 49 50.69 -23.46 -27.36
CA ALA A 49 50.41 -22.16 -27.98
C ALA A 49 49.04 -22.16 -28.66
N GLN A 50 48.68 -23.22 -29.39
CA GLN A 50 47.36 -23.35 -30.01
C GLN A 50 46.24 -23.39 -28.98
N GLY A 51 46.38 -24.17 -27.90
CA GLY A 51 45.35 -24.22 -26.86
C GLY A 51 45.15 -22.87 -26.15
N PHE A 52 46.22 -22.09 -25.92
CA PHE A 52 46.07 -20.73 -25.40
C PHE A 52 45.48 -19.76 -26.43
N GLN A 53 45.73 -19.94 -27.73
CA GLN A 53 45.04 -19.20 -28.80
C GLN A 53 43.55 -19.52 -28.82
N ASP A 54 43.17 -20.79 -28.66
CA ASP A 54 41.78 -21.21 -28.58
C ASP A 54 41.09 -20.64 -27.33
N ALA A 55 41.82 -20.57 -26.21
CA ALA A 55 41.34 -19.90 -25.00
C ALA A 55 41.11 -18.40 -25.22
N TYR A 56 42.05 -17.71 -25.88
CA TYR A 56 41.93 -16.30 -26.25
C TYR A 56 40.80 -16.05 -27.25
N ALA A 57 40.61 -16.92 -28.24
CA ALA A 57 39.52 -16.83 -29.20
C ALA A 57 38.16 -17.07 -28.54
N ALA A 58 38.08 -17.92 -27.51
CA ALA A 58 36.86 -18.12 -26.74
C ALA A 58 36.57 -16.93 -25.81
N ARG A 59 37.60 -16.38 -25.15
CA ARG A 59 37.48 -15.18 -24.31
C ARG A 59 38.80 -14.39 -24.34
N PRO A 60 38.82 -13.16 -24.90
CA PRO A 60 40.06 -12.44 -25.18
C PRO A 60 40.62 -11.78 -23.91
N PHE A 61 41.27 -12.58 -23.06
CA PHE A 61 42.03 -12.08 -21.91
C PHE A 61 43.51 -11.90 -22.28
N PRO A 62 44.13 -10.73 -22.01
CA PRO A 62 45.51 -10.45 -22.41
C PRO A 62 46.52 -11.48 -21.86
N GLN A 63 46.24 -12.09 -20.70
CA GLN A 63 47.10 -13.09 -20.08
C GLN A 63 47.26 -14.35 -20.94
N PHE A 64 46.29 -14.66 -21.81
CA PHE A 64 46.45 -15.74 -22.78
C PHE A 64 47.50 -15.40 -23.85
N LEU A 65 47.63 -14.13 -24.28
CA LEU A 65 48.70 -13.68 -25.18
C LEU A 65 50.07 -13.87 -24.55
N TYR A 66 50.22 -13.55 -23.26
CA TYR A 66 51.44 -13.84 -22.52
C TYR A 66 51.77 -15.34 -22.55
N ASN A 67 50.77 -16.21 -22.32
CA ASN A 67 50.98 -17.67 -22.32
C ASN A 67 51.30 -18.23 -23.72
N ILE A 68 50.72 -17.67 -24.78
CA ILE A 68 51.11 -17.99 -26.18
C ILE A 68 52.57 -17.61 -26.41
N GLY A 69 52.97 -16.42 -25.96
CA GLY A 69 54.37 -15.96 -26.04
C GLY A 69 55.32 -16.86 -25.26
N ALA A 70 54.95 -17.26 -24.04
CA ALA A 70 55.72 -18.17 -23.19
C ALA A 70 55.92 -19.54 -23.84
N SER A 71 54.89 -20.12 -24.47
CA SER A 71 54.98 -21.38 -25.23
C SER A 71 56.02 -21.29 -26.33
N PHE A 72 55.94 -20.26 -27.17
CA PHE A 72 56.90 -20.09 -28.26
C PHE A 72 58.31 -19.71 -27.78
N HIS A 73 58.44 -18.96 -26.70
CA HIS A 73 59.73 -18.68 -26.07
C HIS A 73 60.40 -19.99 -25.64
N MET A 74 59.68 -20.85 -24.92
CA MET A 74 60.22 -22.14 -24.49
C MET A 74 60.54 -23.07 -25.65
N LYS A 75 59.73 -23.07 -26.72
CA LYS A 75 60.06 -23.79 -27.97
C LYS A 75 61.39 -23.29 -28.55
N GLY A 76 61.49 -21.99 -28.81
CA GLY A 76 62.71 -21.38 -29.36
C GLY A 76 63.94 -21.69 -28.51
N LYS A 77 63.81 -21.62 -27.18
CA LYS A 77 64.90 -21.96 -26.25
C LYS A 77 65.32 -23.43 -26.32
N LYS A 78 64.40 -24.37 -26.51
CA LYS A 78 64.70 -25.81 -26.55
C LYS A 78 65.18 -26.29 -27.91
N THR A 79 64.70 -25.68 -29.00
CA THR A 79 64.97 -26.13 -30.38
C THR A 79 65.85 -25.18 -31.18
N SER A 80 66.23 -24.02 -30.63
CA SER A 80 66.89 -22.92 -31.34
C SER A 80 66.10 -22.42 -32.57
N ASP A 81 64.77 -22.48 -32.49
CA ASP A 81 63.87 -22.08 -33.57
C ASP A 81 63.62 -20.56 -33.57
N ILE A 82 64.12 -19.88 -34.61
CA ILE A 82 64.00 -18.43 -34.79
C ILE A 82 62.55 -18.00 -35.02
N GLU A 83 61.75 -18.80 -35.73
CA GLU A 83 60.34 -18.47 -35.97
C GLU A 83 59.56 -18.53 -34.65
N ALA A 84 59.92 -19.46 -33.77
CA ALA A 84 59.36 -19.52 -32.44
C ALA A 84 59.70 -18.25 -31.63
N TYR A 85 60.95 -17.76 -31.66
CA TYR A 85 61.28 -16.49 -31.00
C TYR A 85 60.51 -15.31 -31.59
N GLN A 86 60.32 -15.24 -32.91
CA GLN A 86 59.52 -14.19 -33.53
C GLN A 86 58.07 -14.23 -33.04
N LYS A 87 57.44 -15.41 -33.04
CA LYS A 87 56.07 -15.59 -32.52
C LYS A 87 55.98 -15.24 -31.03
N ALA A 88 57.02 -15.53 -30.25
CA ALA A 88 57.07 -15.15 -28.84
C ALA A 88 57.07 -13.62 -28.66
N VAL A 89 57.95 -12.92 -29.38
CA VAL A 89 58.05 -11.45 -29.38
C VAL A 89 56.72 -10.82 -29.81
N ASP A 90 56.11 -11.30 -30.88
CA ASP A 90 54.85 -10.75 -31.39
C ASP A 90 53.72 -10.86 -30.35
N ASN A 91 53.61 -12.00 -29.68
CA ASN A 91 52.58 -12.20 -28.64
C ASN A 91 52.87 -11.42 -27.36
N TYR A 92 54.13 -11.29 -26.96
CA TYR A 92 54.50 -10.43 -25.83
C TYR A 92 54.21 -8.94 -26.11
N LYS A 93 54.48 -8.47 -27.34
CA LYS A 93 54.11 -7.10 -27.75
C LYS A 93 52.59 -6.89 -27.73
N LYS A 94 51.81 -7.85 -28.23
CA LYS A 94 50.34 -7.81 -28.16
C LYS A 94 49.85 -7.79 -26.71
N TYR A 95 50.43 -8.63 -25.85
CA TYR A 95 50.12 -8.64 -24.42
C TYR A 95 50.32 -7.26 -23.78
N LEU A 96 51.49 -6.63 -23.98
CA LEU A 96 51.78 -5.31 -23.42
C LEU A 96 50.96 -4.18 -24.06
N ALA A 97 50.47 -4.37 -25.28
CA ALA A 97 49.57 -3.44 -25.93
C ALA A 97 48.14 -3.53 -25.34
N GLU A 98 47.68 -4.73 -25.00
CA GLU A 98 46.36 -4.95 -24.40
C GLU A 98 46.32 -4.72 -22.88
N ASP A 99 47.43 -4.93 -22.17
CA ASP A 99 47.59 -4.63 -20.75
C ASP A 99 48.84 -3.75 -20.50
N PRO A 100 48.78 -2.43 -20.78
CA PRO A 100 49.91 -1.52 -20.58
C PRO A 100 50.34 -1.35 -19.13
N THR A 101 49.46 -1.75 -18.20
CA THR A 101 49.61 -1.64 -16.74
C THR A 101 50.05 -2.94 -16.08
N ALA A 102 50.35 -3.97 -16.88
CA ALA A 102 50.83 -5.27 -16.42
C ALA A 102 52.01 -5.12 -15.44
N SER A 103 51.87 -5.70 -14.24
CA SER A 103 52.89 -5.60 -13.17
C SER A 103 54.26 -6.17 -13.56
N ASP A 104 54.29 -7.08 -14.52
CA ASP A 104 55.45 -7.78 -15.02
C ASP A 104 56.01 -7.20 -16.32
N LYS A 105 55.44 -6.09 -16.80
CA LYS A 105 55.89 -5.37 -18.00
C LYS A 105 57.41 -5.25 -18.12
N PRO A 106 58.17 -4.84 -17.07
CA PRO A 106 59.63 -4.74 -17.18
C PRO A 106 60.32 -6.07 -17.50
N LYS A 107 59.79 -7.19 -17.00
CA LYS A 107 60.33 -8.53 -17.26
C LYS A 107 60.03 -8.96 -18.70
N VAL A 108 58.82 -8.66 -19.18
CA VAL A 108 58.40 -8.97 -20.55
C VAL A 108 59.16 -8.12 -21.57
N GLU A 109 59.36 -6.83 -21.31
CA GLU A 109 60.17 -5.94 -22.15
C GLU A 109 61.63 -6.40 -22.24
N LYS A 110 62.21 -6.82 -21.10
CA LYS A 110 63.55 -7.43 -21.09
C LYS A 110 63.60 -8.69 -21.96
N ALA A 111 62.61 -9.57 -21.83
CA ALA A 111 62.54 -10.78 -22.64
C ALA A 111 62.41 -10.44 -24.14
N ILE A 112 61.57 -9.48 -24.51
CA ILE A 112 61.45 -9.00 -25.89
C ILE A 112 62.80 -8.55 -26.43
N GLY A 113 63.52 -7.67 -25.72
CA GLY A 113 64.80 -7.15 -26.19
C GLY A 113 65.86 -8.23 -26.38
N VAL A 114 65.94 -9.20 -25.46
CA VAL A 114 66.88 -10.33 -25.57
C VAL A 114 66.51 -11.23 -26.75
N LEU A 115 65.23 -11.56 -26.94
CA LEU A 115 64.77 -12.40 -28.05
C LEU A 115 64.96 -11.71 -29.40
N GLU A 116 64.74 -10.40 -29.50
CA GLU A 116 64.99 -9.63 -30.73
C GLU A 116 66.48 -9.58 -31.08
N ALA A 117 67.34 -9.38 -30.08
CA ALA A 117 68.79 -9.44 -30.26
C ALA A 117 69.23 -10.83 -30.73
N GLU A 118 68.64 -11.89 -30.19
CA GLU A 118 68.92 -13.27 -30.60
C GLU A 118 68.47 -13.54 -32.03
N ILE A 119 67.25 -13.14 -32.40
CA ILE A 119 66.74 -13.25 -33.78
C ILE A 119 67.70 -12.56 -34.75
N LYS A 120 68.19 -11.36 -34.39
CA LYS A 120 69.17 -10.63 -35.19
C LYS A 120 70.50 -11.38 -35.28
N ARG A 121 71.05 -11.83 -34.15
CA ARG A 121 72.32 -12.57 -34.08
C ARG A 121 72.31 -13.79 -35.01
N VAL A 122 71.25 -14.60 -34.95
CA VAL A 122 71.16 -15.83 -35.75
C VAL A 122 70.96 -15.52 -37.25
N LYS A 123 70.24 -14.46 -37.59
CA LYS A 123 70.12 -13.99 -38.98
C LYS A 123 71.46 -13.49 -39.53
N ASP A 124 72.21 -12.72 -38.75
CA ASP A 124 73.51 -12.16 -39.14
C ASP A 124 74.58 -13.27 -39.29
N THR A 125 74.59 -14.28 -38.42
CA THR A 125 75.49 -15.45 -38.57
C THR A 125 75.12 -16.35 -39.74
N GLY A 126 73.83 -16.46 -40.10
CA GLY A 126 73.36 -17.16 -41.30
C GLY A 126 73.62 -16.42 -42.62
N ALA A 127 73.87 -15.11 -42.58
CA ALA A 127 74.09 -14.24 -43.75
C ALA A 127 75.57 -14.07 -44.16
N THR A 128 76.52 -14.68 -43.43
CA THR A 128 77.93 -14.65 -43.83
C THR A 128 78.12 -15.50 -45.10
N PRO A 129 78.71 -14.99 -46.21
CA PRO A 129 78.84 -15.75 -47.44
C PRO A 129 79.63 -17.04 -47.18
N ALA A 130 79.00 -18.18 -47.45
CA ALA A 130 79.64 -19.48 -47.39
C ALA A 130 80.81 -19.51 -48.40
N GLY A 131 82.03 -19.30 -47.90
CA GLY A 131 83.23 -19.67 -48.61
C GLY A 131 83.18 -21.18 -48.87
N ALA A 132 83.35 -21.55 -50.14
CA ALA A 132 83.29 -22.90 -50.70
C ALA A 132 83.62 -24.04 -49.71
N GLY A 133 82.57 -24.75 -49.30
CA GLY A 133 82.68 -25.95 -48.46
C GLY A 133 81.30 -26.36 -47.94
N SER A 134 80.66 -27.31 -48.61
CA SER A 134 79.37 -27.88 -48.23
C SER A 134 79.47 -28.55 -46.85
N ALA A 135 79.11 -27.82 -45.81
CA ALA A 135 78.77 -28.35 -44.49
C ALA A 135 77.39 -27.81 -44.12
N ALA A 136 76.48 -28.70 -43.73
CA ALA A 136 75.16 -28.32 -43.26
C ALA A 136 75.29 -27.23 -42.17
N PRO A 137 74.44 -26.18 -42.17
CA PRO A 137 74.50 -25.15 -41.15
C PRO A 137 74.35 -25.81 -39.77
N VAL A 138 75.36 -25.64 -38.92
CA VAL A 138 75.32 -26.16 -37.55
C VAL A 138 74.17 -25.47 -36.81
N PRO A 139 73.36 -26.19 -36.01
CA PRO A 139 72.35 -25.55 -35.17
C PRO A 139 73.03 -24.52 -34.27
N VAL A 140 72.69 -23.23 -34.44
CA VAL A 140 73.23 -22.17 -33.59
C VAL A 140 72.56 -22.28 -32.23
N ALA A 141 73.32 -22.69 -31.22
CA ALA A 141 72.81 -22.79 -29.85
C ALA A 141 72.31 -21.41 -29.34
N PRO A 142 71.31 -21.38 -28.44
CA PRO A 142 70.79 -20.14 -27.89
C PRO A 142 71.88 -19.36 -27.15
N SER A 143 71.91 -18.02 -27.28
CA SER A 143 72.89 -17.17 -26.61
C SER A 143 72.84 -17.32 -25.08
N GLU A 144 73.94 -16.98 -24.40
CA GLU A 144 73.98 -16.96 -22.94
C GLU A 144 72.90 -16.04 -22.36
N GLU A 145 72.58 -14.93 -23.03
CA GLU A 145 71.53 -14.01 -22.57
C GLU A 145 70.14 -14.66 -22.60
N VAL A 146 69.84 -15.45 -23.63
CA VAL A 146 68.60 -16.24 -23.69
C VAL A 146 68.58 -17.30 -22.60
N GLN A 147 69.72 -17.94 -22.31
CA GLN A 147 69.81 -18.90 -21.20
C GLN A 147 69.57 -18.24 -19.84
N GLN A 148 70.08 -17.01 -19.64
CA GLN A 148 69.91 -16.21 -18.42
C GLN A 148 68.47 -15.75 -18.18
N LEU A 149 67.59 -15.72 -19.19
CA LEU A 149 66.15 -15.47 -18.99
C LEU A 149 65.46 -16.57 -18.17
N GLY A 150 66.08 -17.74 -18.02
CA GLY A 150 65.50 -18.86 -17.29
C GLY A 150 64.37 -19.55 -18.07
N ASP A 151 63.76 -20.57 -17.46
CA ASP A 151 62.60 -21.23 -18.04
C ASP A 151 61.36 -20.41 -17.71
N VAL A 152 60.63 -20.01 -18.75
CA VAL A 152 59.39 -19.26 -18.60
C VAL A 152 58.30 -20.23 -18.13
N LYS A 153 57.41 -19.74 -17.27
CA LYS A 153 56.19 -20.45 -16.89
C LYS A 153 55.00 -19.72 -17.47
N VAL A 154 54.02 -20.48 -17.94
CA VAL A 154 52.66 -19.98 -18.19
C VAL A 154 52.04 -19.55 -16.86
N ARG A 155 51.08 -18.63 -16.92
CA ARG A 155 50.41 -18.06 -15.76
C ARG A 155 48.97 -18.48 -15.68
N GLY A 156 48.54 -18.65 -14.44
CA GLY A 156 47.17 -18.77 -14.02
C GLY A 156 46.46 -17.43 -14.15
N LEU A 157 45.15 -17.52 -14.25
CA LEU A 157 44.28 -16.40 -14.50
C LEU A 157 43.09 -16.50 -13.54
N ILE A 158 42.77 -15.40 -12.88
CA ILE A 158 41.54 -15.26 -12.11
C ILE A 158 40.62 -14.33 -12.87
N VAL A 159 39.40 -14.78 -13.10
CA VAL A 159 38.32 -14.01 -13.72
C VAL A 159 37.23 -13.83 -12.68
N VAL A 160 36.87 -12.59 -12.42
CA VAL A 160 35.82 -12.20 -11.46
C VAL A 160 34.69 -11.55 -12.24
N GLU A 161 33.53 -12.20 -12.25
CA GLU A 161 32.28 -11.69 -12.82
C GLU A 161 31.22 -11.57 -11.73
N SER A 162 30.26 -10.66 -11.91
CA SER A 162 29.12 -10.54 -11.01
C SER A 162 27.83 -10.20 -11.74
N ASP A 163 26.72 -10.64 -11.16
CA ASP A 163 25.37 -10.18 -11.47
C ASP A 163 24.76 -9.56 -10.21
N PRO A 164 24.59 -8.23 -10.14
CA PRO A 164 24.73 -7.23 -11.20
C PRO A 164 26.19 -6.96 -11.59
N SER A 165 26.41 -6.46 -12.81
CA SER A 165 27.73 -6.07 -13.33
C SER A 165 28.22 -4.71 -12.80
N ASN A 166 29.49 -4.37 -13.06
CA ASN A 166 30.14 -3.15 -12.58
C ASN A 166 30.14 -3.04 -11.05
N SER A 167 30.34 -4.17 -10.36
CA SER A 167 30.44 -4.24 -8.90
C SER A 167 31.88 -4.01 -8.47
N THR A 168 32.08 -3.30 -7.36
CA THR A 168 33.41 -2.99 -6.83
C THR A 168 34.02 -4.24 -6.23
N ILE A 169 35.27 -4.53 -6.60
CA ILE A 169 36.07 -5.65 -6.11
C ILE A 169 37.06 -5.10 -5.09
N TYR A 170 37.15 -5.75 -3.93
CA TYR A 170 38.20 -5.54 -2.94
C TYR A 170 39.01 -6.82 -2.78
N LEU A 171 40.32 -6.68 -2.64
CA LEU A 171 41.26 -7.79 -2.48
C LEU A 171 41.77 -7.85 -1.04
N ASP A 172 41.53 -8.99 -0.40
CA ASP A 172 41.86 -9.37 0.99
C ASP A 172 41.16 -8.54 2.07
N ASP A 173 41.38 -7.22 2.08
CA ASP A 173 40.86 -6.29 3.08
C ASP A 173 40.27 -5.06 2.40
N LYS A 174 38.99 -4.78 2.70
CA LYS A 174 38.28 -3.58 2.24
C LYS A 174 38.99 -2.27 2.61
N ARG A 175 39.79 -2.25 3.68
CA ARG A 175 40.53 -1.05 4.14
C ARG A 175 41.63 -0.61 3.17
N LYS A 176 42.11 -1.51 2.29
CA LYS A 176 43.09 -1.18 1.24
C LYS A 176 42.49 -0.33 0.10
N GLY A 177 41.18 -0.13 0.11
CA GLY A 177 40.45 0.57 -0.94
C GLY A 177 40.03 -0.35 -2.09
N PRO A 178 39.29 0.20 -3.07
CA PRO A 178 38.81 -0.56 -4.22
C PRO A 178 39.99 -1.07 -5.05
N PHE A 179 39.99 -2.36 -5.35
CA PHE A 179 41.01 -3.01 -6.17
C PHE A 179 40.67 -2.92 -7.66
N ALA A 180 39.44 -3.29 -8.03
CA ALA A 180 38.96 -3.29 -9.41
C ALA A 180 37.43 -3.24 -9.48
N THR A 181 36.85 -3.37 -10.67
CA THR A 181 35.40 -3.52 -10.89
C THR A 181 35.10 -4.71 -11.77
N THR A 182 33.99 -5.41 -11.54
CA THR A 182 33.58 -6.54 -12.40
C THR A 182 33.08 -6.04 -13.78
N PRO A 183 33.37 -6.77 -14.87
CA PRO A 183 34.23 -7.95 -14.93
C PRO A 183 35.71 -7.57 -14.83
N TRP A 184 36.48 -8.37 -14.10
CA TRP A 184 37.94 -8.20 -13.96
C TRP A 184 38.67 -9.51 -14.25
N SER A 185 39.87 -9.42 -14.83
CA SER A 185 40.73 -10.57 -15.08
C SER A 185 42.21 -10.24 -14.84
N GLY A 186 42.93 -11.11 -14.14
CA GLY A 186 44.36 -10.92 -13.89
C GLY A 186 45.03 -12.13 -13.24
N SER A 187 46.36 -12.11 -13.15
CA SER A 187 47.12 -13.14 -12.44
C SER A 187 47.30 -12.76 -10.97
N LEU A 188 47.00 -13.70 -10.08
CA LEU A 188 47.20 -13.58 -8.63
C LEU A 188 47.92 -14.85 -8.14
N GLU A 189 48.65 -14.76 -7.04
CA GLU A 189 49.41 -15.88 -6.45
C GLU A 189 49.14 -15.97 -4.95
N GLY A 190 48.84 -17.17 -4.46
CA GLY A 190 48.57 -17.40 -3.04
C GLY A 190 47.10 -17.28 -2.67
N GLU A 191 46.83 -17.28 -1.37
CA GLU A 191 45.46 -17.25 -0.86
C GLU A 191 44.94 -15.81 -0.80
N HIS A 192 43.81 -15.56 -1.48
CA HIS A 192 43.20 -14.25 -1.57
C HIS A 192 41.71 -14.31 -1.25
N LYS A 193 41.23 -13.31 -0.50
CA LYS A 193 39.80 -13.11 -0.26
C LYS A 193 39.26 -12.08 -1.23
N ILE A 194 38.41 -12.49 -2.16
CA ILE A 194 37.76 -11.58 -3.11
C ILE A 194 36.42 -11.17 -2.54
N ILE A 195 36.23 -9.87 -2.33
CA ILE A 195 35.00 -9.28 -1.80
C ILE A 195 34.38 -8.41 -2.89
N VAL A 196 33.11 -8.65 -3.21
CA VAL A 196 32.36 -7.94 -4.25
C VAL A 196 31.22 -7.16 -3.61
N GLU A 197 31.11 -5.88 -3.95
CA GLU A 197 30.12 -4.96 -3.42
C GLU A 197 29.42 -4.17 -4.53
N LYS A 198 28.12 -4.00 -4.37
CA LYS A 198 27.29 -3.13 -5.20
C LYS A 198 26.24 -2.48 -4.32
N ARG A 199 26.00 -1.19 -4.53
CA ARG A 199 24.96 -0.45 -3.82
C ARG A 199 23.59 -1.12 -4.02
N GLY A 200 22.89 -1.44 -2.92
CA GLY A 200 21.57 -2.07 -2.92
C GLY A 200 21.58 -3.59 -3.04
N TYR A 201 22.76 -4.23 -2.91
CA TYR A 201 22.92 -5.68 -2.96
C TYR A 201 23.74 -6.17 -1.78
N LYS A 202 23.43 -7.37 -1.30
CA LYS A 202 24.16 -8.02 -0.21
C LYS A 202 25.61 -8.26 -0.64
N ILE A 203 26.56 -7.87 0.20
CA ILE A 203 28.01 -8.09 -0.04
C ILE A 203 28.25 -9.59 -0.18
N ALA A 204 29.03 -9.97 -1.19
CA ALA A 204 29.44 -11.35 -1.40
C ALA A 204 30.96 -11.46 -1.34
N ASP A 205 31.47 -12.53 -0.75
CA ASP A 205 32.90 -12.79 -0.68
C ASP A 205 33.24 -14.26 -0.89
N LYS A 206 34.42 -14.53 -1.42
CA LYS A 206 34.94 -15.88 -1.63
C LYS A 206 36.45 -15.89 -1.51
N THR A 207 36.97 -16.83 -0.73
CA THR A 207 38.41 -17.10 -0.67
C THR A 207 38.80 -18.04 -1.79
N VAL A 208 39.87 -17.71 -2.50
CA VAL A 208 40.46 -18.52 -3.57
C VAL A 208 41.94 -18.69 -3.31
N SER A 209 42.42 -19.92 -3.41
CA SER A 209 43.87 -20.20 -3.48
C SER A 209 44.28 -20.05 -4.94
N ALA A 210 44.81 -18.88 -5.29
CA ALA A 210 45.28 -18.56 -6.62
C ALA A 210 46.49 -19.44 -6.96
N ASP A 211 46.25 -20.42 -7.83
CA ASP A 211 47.27 -21.30 -8.38
C ASP A 211 47.77 -20.68 -9.70
N PRO A 212 49.08 -20.41 -9.85
CA PRO A 212 49.65 -19.86 -11.08
C PRO A 212 49.55 -20.83 -12.27
N SER A 213 48.90 -21.98 -12.10
CA SER A 213 48.70 -23.02 -13.10
C SER A 213 47.21 -23.35 -13.30
N LYS A 214 46.28 -22.45 -12.96
CA LYS A 214 44.85 -22.68 -13.21
C LYS A 214 44.13 -21.42 -13.66
N LEU A 215 43.07 -21.60 -14.45
CA LEU A 215 42.06 -20.57 -14.69
C LEU A 215 40.94 -20.72 -13.65
N PHE A 216 40.81 -19.74 -12.75
CA PHE A 216 39.70 -19.66 -11.82
C PHE A 216 38.64 -18.68 -12.31
N VAL A 217 37.41 -19.16 -12.40
CA VAL A 217 36.23 -18.35 -12.73
C VAL A 217 35.39 -18.18 -11.48
N LEU A 218 35.32 -16.95 -10.99
CA LEU A 218 34.56 -16.58 -9.81
C LEU A 218 33.35 -15.76 -10.28
N SER A 219 32.19 -16.40 -10.30
CA SER A 219 30.91 -15.76 -10.60
C SER A 219 30.16 -15.48 -9.29
N PHE A 220 29.88 -14.20 -9.05
CA PHE A 220 29.13 -13.71 -7.88
C PHE A 220 27.73 -13.30 -8.30
N VAL A 221 26.73 -14.10 -7.95
CA VAL A 221 25.31 -13.71 -8.09
C VAL A 221 24.87 -13.10 -6.77
N MET A 222 24.61 -11.80 -6.77
CA MET A 222 24.28 -11.06 -5.55
C MET A 222 22.77 -10.88 -5.43
N ALA A 223 22.22 -11.18 -4.25
CA ALA A 223 20.84 -10.85 -3.93
C ALA A 223 20.72 -9.34 -3.62
N GLN A 224 19.62 -8.72 -4.04
CA GLN A 224 19.29 -7.36 -3.58
C GLN A 224 19.18 -7.36 -2.05
N GLU A 225 19.59 -6.27 -1.42
CA GLU A 225 19.23 -6.05 -0.02
C GLU A 225 17.71 -5.90 0.05
N ASP A 226 17.07 -6.61 0.98
CA ASP A 226 15.63 -6.49 1.18
C ASP A 226 15.34 -5.08 1.69
N TYR A 227 14.99 -4.16 0.80
CA TYR A 227 14.82 -2.75 1.14
C TYR A 227 13.48 -2.45 1.82
N LEU A 228 12.58 -3.44 1.89
CA LEU A 228 11.24 -3.35 2.47
C LEU A 228 10.95 -4.60 3.33
N GLY A 229 10.18 -4.42 4.40
CA GLY A 229 9.50 -5.52 5.10
C GLY A 229 8.10 -5.72 4.55
N TRP A 230 7.60 -6.95 4.63
CA TRP A 230 6.24 -7.28 4.21
C TRP A 230 5.31 -7.17 5.42
N VAL A 231 4.19 -6.45 5.29
CA VAL A 231 3.18 -6.41 6.36
C VAL A 231 1.88 -7.03 5.88
N GLU A 232 1.23 -7.77 6.77
CA GLU A 232 -0.10 -8.35 6.57
C GLU A 232 -1.04 -7.87 7.66
N ILE A 233 -2.02 -7.05 7.29
CA ILE A 233 -2.92 -6.38 8.21
C ILE A 233 -4.31 -6.98 8.08
N THR A 234 -4.79 -7.57 9.17
CA THR A 234 -6.10 -8.23 9.25
C THR A 234 -6.89 -7.72 10.44
N SER A 235 -8.21 -7.93 10.41
CA SER A 235 -9.10 -7.57 11.53
C SER A 235 -10.31 -8.49 11.63
N ASN A 236 -10.88 -8.60 12.83
CA ASN A 236 -12.19 -9.20 13.06
C ASN A 236 -13.34 -8.46 12.36
N VAL A 237 -13.16 -7.19 11.96
CA VAL A 237 -14.13 -6.42 11.18
C VAL A 237 -13.62 -6.26 9.73
N PRO A 238 -14.27 -6.90 8.73
CA PRO A 238 -13.84 -6.80 7.33
C PRO A 238 -14.17 -5.41 6.75
N GLY A 239 -13.26 -4.90 5.93
CA GLY A 239 -13.41 -3.59 5.28
C GLY A 239 -13.16 -2.39 6.20
N ALA A 240 -12.54 -2.59 7.37
CA ALA A 240 -12.10 -1.52 8.25
C ALA A 240 -10.97 -0.72 7.60
N ASN A 241 -10.94 0.59 7.80
CA ASN A 241 -9.94 1.47 7.22
C ASN A 241 -8.59 1.29 7.92
N ILE A 242 -7.51 1.27 7.15
CA ILE A 242 -6.13 1.10 7.64
C ILE A 242 -5.36 2.39 7.39
N TYR A 243 -4.62 2.85 8.39
CA TYR A 243 -3.72 4.01 8.32
C TYR A 243 -2.33 3.58 8.79
N ILE A 244 -1.30 4.15 8.18
CA ILE A 244 0.11 3.85 8.47
C ILE A 244 0.83 5.18 8.66
N ASP A 245 1.57 5.29 9.75
CA ASP A 245 2.25 6.46 10.36
C ASP A 245 1.42 7.74 10.58
N ASP A 246 0.72 8.25 9.57
CA ASP A 246 -0.03 9.49 9.65
C ASP A 246 -1.50 9.29 9.27
N LYS A 247 -2.39 9.41 10.27
CA LYS A 247 -3.84 9.28 10.10
C LYS A 247 -4.45 10.44 9.28
N SER A 248 -3.77 11.58 9.19
CA SER A 248 -4.28 12.79 8.51
C SER A 248 -4.26 12.70 6.98
N ILE A 249 -3.40 11.83 6.43
CA ILE A 249 -3.27 11.58 4.98
C ILE A 249 -4.50 10.83 4.43
N GLY A 250 -5.27 10.19 5.31
CA GLY A 250 -6.39 9.33 4.94
C GLY A 250 -6.01 7.85 4.94
N PRO A 251 -6.99 6.96 4.69
CA PRO A 251 -6.75 5.53 4.76
C PRO A 251 -5.90 5.05 3.57
N VAL A 252 -4.86 4.28 3.87
CA VAL A 252 -4.00 3.63 2.87
C VAL A 252 -4.76 2.49 2.17
N GLY A 253 -5.69 1.86 2.90
CA GLY A 253 -6.52 0.78 2.37
C GLY A 253 -7.57 0.30 3.36
N LYS A 254 -8.10 -0.90 3.10
CA LYS A 254 -9.09 -1.56 3.96
C LYS A 254 -8.67 -2.99 4.29
N THR A 255 -9.15 -3.53 5.41
CA THR A 255 -8.83 -4.91 5.83
C THR A 255 -9.53 -5.96 4.94
N PRO A 256 -8.84 -7.06 4.54
CA PRO A 256 -7.40 -7.32 4.74
C PRO A 256 -6.53 -6.57 3.71
N LEU A 257 -5.32 -6.15 4.14
CA LEU A 257 -4.34 -5.47 3.29
C LEU A 257 -2.96 -6.10 3.49
N SER A 258 -2.24 -6.31 2.38
CA SER A 258 -0.83 -6.72 2.41
C SER A 258 -0.01 -5.78 1.55
N GLN A 259 1.11 -5.28 2.07
CA GLN A 259 1.93 -4.28 1.39
C GLN A 259 3.39 -4.31 1.87
N ASN A 260 4.31 -3.89 0.99
CA ASN A 260 5.71 -3.64 1.35
C ASN A 260 5.87 -2.26 2.04
N ILE A 261 6.54 -2.22 3.19
CA ILE A 261 6.81 -1.01 3.98
C ILE A 261 8.31 -0.88 4.26
N LYS A 262 8.80 0.35 4.36
CA LYS A 262 10.22 0.59 4.68
C LYS A 262 10.58 0.00 6.05
N PRO A 263 11.81 -0.48 6.25
CA PRO A 263 12.25 -0.90 7.56
C PRO A 263 12.26 0.27 8.54
N GLY A 264 11.88 0.01 9.78
CA GLY A 264 11.80 1.00 10.84
C GLY A 264 10.54 0.88 11.68
N LYS A 265 10.40 1.78 12.66
CA LYS A 265 9.21 1.83 13.52
C LYS A 265 8.06 2.47 12.76
N HIS A 266 7.01 1.69 12.57
CA HIS A 266 5.78 2.13 11.95
C HIS A 266 4.63 1.98 12.93
N THR A 267 3.71 2.93 12.90
CA THR A 267 2.47 2.80 13.67
C THR A 267 1.33 2.47 12.72
N PHE A 268 0.48 1.52 13.11
CA PHE A 268 -0.66 1.05 12.35
C PHE A 268 -1.93 1.37 13.10
N TRP A 269 -2.90 1.97 12.40
CA TRP A 269 -4.24 2.21 12.93
C TRP A 269 -5.25 1.46 12.09
N ILE A 270 -6.19 0.80 12.75
CA ILE A 270 -7.34 0.17 12.12
C ILE A 270 -8.60 0.79 12.74
N SER A 271 -9.44 1.38 11.89
CA SER A 271 -10.60 2.16 12.34
C SER A 271 -11.80 1.91 11.44
N THR A 272 -12.98 1.82 12.04
CA THR A 272 -14.25 1.71 11.30
C THR A 272 -15.40 2.26 12.16
N GLU A 273 -16.50 2.65 11.54
CA GLU A 273 -17.63 3.27 12.26
C GLU A 273 -18.25 2.28 13.27
N GLY A 274 -18.50 2.75 14.50
CA GLY A 274 -19.09 1.94 15.59
C GLY A 274 -18.11 1.13 16.43
N TYR A 275 -16.81 1.18 16.09
CA TYR A 275 -15.76 0.47 16.79
C TYR A 275 -14.68 1.41 17.31
N ASP A 276 -14.08 1.04 18.44
CA ASP A 276 -12.91 1.70 18.99
C ASP A 276 -11.72 1.51 18.04
N GLU A 277 -10.90 2.55 17.93
CA GLU A 277 -9.71 2.49 17.10
C GLU A 277 -8.68 1.52 17.69
N TYR A 278 -8.12 0.68 16.83
CA TYR A 278 -6.99 -0.19 17.17
C TYR A 278 -5.70 0.50 16.75
N LYS A 279 -4.71 0.55 17.64
CA LYS A 279 -3.38 1.13 17.40
C LYS A 279 -2.29 0.16 17.83
N GLU A 280 -1.33 -0.09 16.95
CA GLU A 280 -0.17 -0.94 17.22
C GLU A 280 1.09 -0.34 16.59
N GLU A 281 2.19 -0.29 17.35
CA GLU A 281 3.51 0.10 16.83
C GLU A 281 4.30 -1.18 16.55
N VAL A 282 4.79 -1.31 15.32
CA VAL A 282 5.58 -2.46 14.87
C VAL A 282 6.88 -1.96 14.28
N GLU A 283 7.98 -2.56 14.71
CA GLU A 283 9.29 -2.38 14.07
C GLU A 283 9.38 -3.30 12.87
N VAL A 284 9.21 -2.75 11.68
CA VAL A 284 9.26 -3.50 10.43
C VAL A 284 10.71 -3.81 10.10
N ILE A 285 11.05 -5.09 10.01
CA ILE A 285 12.38 -5.57 9.63
C ILE A 285 12.39 -5.94 8.14
N ALA A 286 13.47 -5.54 7.47
CA ALA A 286 13.75 -5.89 6.07
C ALA A 286 13.68 -7.40 5.81
N GLY A 287 12.91 -7.81 4.80
CA GLY A 287 12.81 -9.22 4.37
C GLY A 287 11.96 -10.12 5.29
N GLU A 288 11.41 -9.59 6.37
CA GLU A 288 10.52 -10.33 7.27
C GLU A 288 9.05 -9.97 7.07
N THR A 289 8.17 -10.95 7.29
CA THR A 289 6.72 -10.77 7.28
C THR A 289 6.20 -10.45 8.67
N HIS A 290 5.59 -9.28 8.83
CA HIS A 290 4.97 -8.83 10.07
C HIS A 290 3.45 -8.90 9.96
N ALA A 291 2.83 -9.74 10.79
CA ALA A 291 1.38 -9.93 10.81
C ALA A 291 0.73 -9.08 11.92
N ILE A 292 -0.12 -8.14 11.52
CA ILE A 292 -0.87 -7.25 12.42
C ILE A 292 -2.32 -7.73 12.46
N LYS A 293 -2.84 -8.02 13.65
CA LYS A 293 -4.19 -8.57 13.86
C LYS A 293 -5.01 -7.66 14.75
N GLY A 294 -5.74 -6.73 14.13
CA GLY A 294 -6.60 -5.77 14.83
C GLY A 294 -7.88 -6.40 15.36
N ALA A 295 -7.95 -6.60 16.67
CA ALA A 295 -9.18 -6.99 17.38
C ALA A 295 -9.95 -5.74 17.84
N LEU A 296 -10.81 -5.22 16.98
CA LEU A 296 -11.61 -4.03 17.28
C LEU A 296 -12.74 -4.38 18.26
N LYS A 297 -12.89 -3.53 19.28
CA LYS A 297 -13.95 -3.60 20.28
C LYS A 297 -15.03 -2.58 19.93
N GLY A 298 -16.30 -2.96 20.01
CA GLY A 298 -17.41 -2.10 19.63
C GLY A 298 -18.55 -2.89 19.01
N ALA A 299 -19.54 -2.17 18.48
CA ALA A 299 -20.74 -2.74 17.91
C ALA A 299 -21.05 -2.12 16.55
N PRO A 300 -21.58 -2.89 15.59
CA PRO A 300 -22.03 -2.35 14.32
C PRO A 300 -23.05 -1.22 14.52
N VAL A 301 -22.93 -0.15 13.74
CA VAL A 301 -23.85 1.00 13.75
C VAL A 301 -24.59 1.14 12.41
N GLY A 302 -25.79 1.70 12.47
CA GLY A 302 -26.55 2.21 11.32
C GLY A 302 -26.68 3.74 11.38
N LYS A 303 -26.97 4.38 10.25
CA LYS A 303 -27.22 5.82 10.19
C LYS A 303 -28.70 6.09 10.37
N LEU A 304 -29.07 6.87 11.38
CA LEU A 304 -30.42 7.37 11.58
C LEU A 304 -30.48 8.82 11.11
N ASN A 305 -31.37 9.09 10.16
CA ASN A 305 -31.59 10.41 9.58
C ASN A 305 -33.03 10.87 9.88
N VAL A 306 -33.19 11.87 10.74
CA VAL A 306 -34.51 12.41 11.10
C VAL A 306 -34.71 13.74 10.38
N ILE A 307 -35.67 13.75 9.46
CA ILE A 307 -36.01 14.86 8.57
C ILE A 307 -37.51 15.14 8.61
N GLY A 308 -37.95 16.27 8.08
CA GLY A 308 -39.39 16.59 8.05
C GLY A 308 -39.69 18.07 8.00
N LEU A 309 -40.96 18.41 7.75
CA LEU A 309 -41.41 19.79 7.76
C LEU A 309 -41.46 20.30 9.20
N GLY A 310 -40.77 21.41 9.49
CA GLY A 310 -40.70 22.01 10.82
C GLY A 310 -39.81 21.27 11.82
N VAL A 311 -38.96 20.34 11.35
CA VAL A 311 -38.02 19.58 12.20
C VAL A 311 -36.89 20.46 12.77
N GLU A 312 -36.63 21.62 12.16
CA GLU A 312 -35.57 22.56 12.55
C GLU A 312 -35.73 23.17 13.94
N ASP A 313 -36.96 23.23 14.44
CA ASP A 313 -37.30 23.68 15.81
C ASP A 313 -37.63 22.50 16.73
N SER A 314 -37.35 21.27 16.30
CA SER A 314 -37.64 20.06 17.06
C SER A 314 -36.38 19.54 17.74
N THR A 315 -36.51 19.09 18.98
CA THR A 315 -35.48 18.33 19.69
C THR A 315 -35.69 16.83 19.46
N ILE A 316 -34.63 16.13 19.09
CA ILE A 316 -34.63 14.71 18.76
C ILE A 316 -33.95 13.93 19.86
N TYR A 317 -34.65 12.94 20.38
CA TYR A 317 -34.19 12.03 21.42
C TYR A 317 -34.07 10.61 20.87
N ILE A 318 -33.02 9.91 21.28
CA ILE A 318 -32.83 8.47 21.03
C ILE A 318 -32.69 7.81 22.40
N ASP A 319 -33.58 6.87 22.71
CA ASP A 319 -33.66 6.20 24.01
C ASP A 319 -33.76 7.15 25.20
N GLY A 320 -34.45 8.29 25.00
CA GLY A 320 -34.64 9.33 26.01
C GLY A 320 -33.46 10.29 26.18
N GLN A 321 -32.32 10.05 25.54
CA GLN A 321 -31.19 10.97 25.53
C GLN A 321 -31.27 11.95 24.36
N VAL A 322 -30.91 13.21 24.57
CA VAL A 322 -30.88 14.23 23.50
C VAL A 322 -29.80 13.84 22.49
N ALA A 323 -30.21 13.46 21.28
CA ALA A 323 -29.30 13.16 20.18
C ALA A 323 -28.97 14.43 19.38
N CYS A 324 -29.97 15.29 19.18
CA CYS A 324 -29.83 16.59 18.53
C CYS A 324 -30.80 17.60 19.17
N GLU A 325 -30.29 18.77 19.56
CA GLU A 325 -31.12 19.84 20.13
C GLU A 325 -32.08 20.45 19.11
N ARG A 326 -31.65 20.46 17.83
CA ARG A 326 -32.39 20.95 16.67
C ARG A 326 -32.22 19.97 15.50
N GLY A 327 -33.26 19.78 14.69
CA GLY A 327 -33.19 18.99 13.46
C GLY A 327 -32.70 19.80 12.25
N PRO A 328 -32.48 19.16 11.09
CA PRO A 328 -32.43 17.72 10.85
C PRO A 328 -31.32 17.03 11.65
N CYS A 329 -31.46 15.73 11.92
CA CYS A 329 -30.51 14.98 12.75
C CYS A 329 -30.01 13.73 12.04
N LEU A 330 -28.72 13.72 11.67
CA LEU A 330 -28.03 12.55 11.14
C LEU A 330 -27.06 12.02 12.19
N LYS A 331 -27.30 10.82 12.72
CA LYS A 331 -26.47 10.22 13.77
C LYS A 331 -26.21 8.74 13.52
N ALA A 332 -24.99 8.29 13.83
CA ALA A 332 -24.70 6.86 13.91
C ALA A 332 -25.27 6.31 15.24
N VAL A 333 -26.09 5.26 15.14
CA VAL A 333 -26.75 4.61 16.27
C VAL A 333 -26.41 3.12 16.24
N GLN A 334 -26.25 2.52 17.41
CA GLN A 334 -25.98 1.08 17.51
C GLN A 334 -27.07 0.26 16.81
N GLN A 335 -26.69 -0.90 16.30
CA GLN A 335 -27.65 -1.86 15.76
C GLN A 335 -28.54 -2.37 16.90
N GLY A 336 -29.87 -2.35 16.70
CA GLY A 336 -30.82 -2.79 17.72
C GLY A 336 -32.15 -2.05 17.70
N GLU A 337 -32.97 -2.30 18.70
CA GLU A 337 -34.21 -1.54 18.92
C GLU A 337 -33.91 -0.24 19.66
N HIS A 338 -34.36 0.87 19.09
CA HIS A 338 -34.21 2.20 19.66
C HIS A 338 -35.55 2.94 19.66
N VAL A 339 -35.81 3.76 20.69
CA VAL A 339 -36.99 4.62 20.74
C VAL A 339 -36.60 6.02 20.29
N VAL A 340 -37.11 6.43 19.12
CA VAL A 340 -36.86 7.76 18.56
C VAL A 340 -38.04 8.65 18.91
N THR A 341 -37.77 9.77 19.58
CA THR A 341 -38.78 10.77 19.95
C THR A 341 -38.42 12.13 19.35
N VAL A 342 -39.38 12.75 18.67
CA VAL A 342 -39.25 14.10 18.10
C VAL A 342 -40.27 15.01 18.77
N SER A 343 -39.76 16.05 19.43
CA SER A 343 -40.57 16.97 20.22
C SER A 343 -40.38 18.40 19.74
N ARG A 344 -41.51 19.10 19.51
CA ARG A 344 -41.53 20.51 19.14
C ARG A 344 -42.54 21.26 20.04
N PRO A 345 -42.17 22.41 20.62
CA PRO A 345 -43.10 23.24 21.38
C PRO A 345 -44.35 23.58 20.56
N GLY A 346 -45.54 23.43 21.14
CA GLY A 346 -46.82 23.66 20.46
C GLY A 346 -47.33 22.52 19.56
N TYR A 347 -46.58 21.44 19.40
CA TYR A 347 -46.96 20.28 18.58
C TYR A 347 -47.04 18.99 19.41
N LYS A 348 -47.80 18.00 18.93
CA LYS A 348 -47.82 16.64 19.50
C LYS A 348 -46.49 15.96 19.18
N SER A 349 -45.77 15.48 20.19
CA SER A 349 -44.51 14.75 19.98
C SER A 349 -44.77 13.45 19.23
N TYR A 350 -43.83 13.08 18.36
CA TYR A 350 -43.80 11.78 17.71
C TYR A 350 -42.87 10.87 18.49
N SER A 351 -43.28 9.65 18.84
CA SER A 351 -42.41 8.66 19.48
C SER A 351 -42.67 7.28 18.88
N ARG A 352 -41.61 6.59 18.44
CA ARG A 352 -41.73 5.25 17.86
C ARG A 352 -40.48 4.42 18.14
N LYS A 353 -40.70 3.13 18.42
CA LYS A 353 -39.65 2.11 18.43
C LYS A 353 -39.29 1.73 17.00
N VAL A 354 -38.00 1.81 16.68
CA VAL A 354 -37.43 1.48 15.36
C VAL A 354 -36.29 0.48 15.54
N THR A 355 -36.10 -0.40 14.56
CA THR A 355 -34.99 -1.37 14.57
C THR A 355 -33.93 -0.93 13.58
N ILE A 356 -32.81 -0.43 14.10
CA ILE A 356 -31.68 0.05 13.30
C ILE A 356 -30.80 -1.14 12.93
N GLN A 357 -30.52 -1.29 11.64
CA GLN A 357 -29.62 -2.33 11.13
C GLN A 357 -28.23 -1.73 10.85
N ALA A 358 -27.20 -2.55 11.00
CA ALA A 358 -25.85 -2.14 10.65
C ALA A 358 -25.74 -1.81 9.16
N LYS A 359 -24.91 -0.81 8.80
CA LYS A 359 -24.63 -0.43 7.40
C LYS A 359 -25.89 -0.07 6.58
N THR A 360 -26.98 0.34 7.23
CA THR A 360 -28.15 0.93 6.57
C THR A 360 -28.34 2.37 7.01
N GLU A 361 -28.99 3.16 6.15
CA GLU A 361 -29.49 4.47 6.52
C GLU A 361 -31.01 4.39 6.67
N MET A 362 -31.49 4.61 7.88
CA MET A 362 -32.91 4.74 8.18
C MET A 362 -33.28 6.22 8.21
N SER A 363 -34.12 6.64 7.26
CA SER A 363 -34.67 7.98 7.20
C SER A 363 -36.08 8.01 7.80
N ILE A 364 -36.29 8.80 8.85
CA ILE A 364 -37.60 9.06 9.44
C ILE A 364 -38.04 10.46 9.02
N LYS A 365 -39.00 10.53 8.10
CA LYS A 365 -39.63 11.78 7.66
C LYS A 365 -40.85 12.08 8.52
N VAL A 366 -40.69 12.96 9.51
CA VAL A 366 -41.71 13.30 10.51
C VAL A 366 -42.60 14.44 10.04
N GLY A 367 -43.91 14.31 10.27
CA GLY A 367 -44.91 15.37 10.18
C GLY A 367 -45.61 15.53 11.52
N LEU A 368 -45.29 16.61 12.24
CA LEU A 368 -45.86 16.90 13.55
C LEU A 368 -47.22 17.59 13.42
N ALA A 369 -48.22 17.10 14.15
CA ALA A 369 -49.52 17.74 14.24
C ALA A 369 -49.54 18.81 15.35
N PRO A 370 -50.12 20.00 15.13
CA PRO A 370 -50.24 21.02 16.17
C PRO A 370 -51.08 20.50 17.34
N LYS A 371 -50.76 20.93 18.56
CA LYS A 371 -51.62 20.66 19.72
C LYS A 371 -52.94 21.44 19.55
N PRO A 372 -54.10 20.83 19.82
CA PRO A 372 -55.36 21.52 19.70
C PRO A 372 -55.43 22.70 20.67
N SER A 373 -56.00 23.83 20.22
CA SER A 373 -56.27 24.96 21.09
C SER A 373 -57.31 24.56 22.16
N ARG A 374 -57.15 25.09 23.37
CA ARG A 374 -58.13 24.91 24.46
C ARG A 374 -59.21 26.00 24.47
N SER A 375 -59.37 26.74 23.38
CA SER A 375 -60.34 27.84 23.25
C SER A 375 -61.77 27.39 23.56
N ASP A 376 -62.18 26.21 23.08
CA ASP A 376 -63.53 25.69 23.28
C ASP A 376 -63.82 25.41 24.77
N ALA A 377 -62.82 24.90 25.51
CA ALA A 377 -62.94 24.69 26.95
C ALA A 377 -63.03 26.03 27.69
N VAL A 378 -62.20 27.02 27.31
CA VAL A 378 -62.22 28.36 27.90
C VAL A 378 -63.57 29.05 27.70
N ILE A 379 -64.12 29.02 26.47
CA ILE A 379 -65.44 29.60 26.16
C ILE A 379 -66.52 28.91 27.00
N ALA A 380 -66.50 27.57 27.09
CA ALA A 380 -67.45 26.82 27.88
C ALA A 380 -67.35 27.15 29.39
N TYR A 381 -66.14 27.30 29.94
CA TYR A 381 -65.97 27.75 31.33
C TYR A 381 -66.51 29.16 31.57
N VAL A 382 -66.27 30.10 30.64
CA VAL A 382 -66.78 31.47 30.74
C VAL A 382 -68.31 31.48 30.70
N LEU A 383 -68.93 30.70 29.81
CA LEU A 383 -70.39 30.57 29.75
C LEU A 383 -70.95 29.92 31.02
N ALA A 384 -70.33 28.85 31.53
CA ALA A 384 -70.74 28.21 32.77
C ALA A 384 -70.68 29.18 33.96
N ALA A 385 -69.62 29.98 34.06
CA ALA A 385 -69.49 31.02 35.07
C ALA A 385 -70.55 32.12 34.91
N GLY A 386 -70.81 32.56 33.67
CA GLY A 386 -71.85 33.55 33.37
C GLY A 386 -73.25 33.09 33.79
N PHE A 387 -73.61 31.84 33.46
CA PHE A 387 -74.86 31.24 33.91
C PHE A 387 -74.88 31.06 35.44
N GLY A 388 -73.79 30.64 36.06
CA GLY A 388 -73.71 30.53 37.52
C GLY A 388 -73.97 31.88 38.22
N VAL A 389 -73.32 32.95 37.76
CA VAL A 389 -73.53 34.31 38.29
C VAL A 389 -74.95 34.80 38.02
N GLY A 390 -75.48 34.56 36.82
CA GLY A 390 -76.86 34.88 36.47
C GLY A 390 -77.87 34.16 37.36
N GLY A 391 -77.66 32.87 37.63
CA GLY A 391 -78.48 32.07 38.53
C GLY A 391 -78.45 32.60 39.97
N ILE A 392 -77.28 32.98 40.48
CA ILE A 392 -77.13 33.63 41.80
C ILE A 392 -77.93 34.95 41.82
N TYR A 393 -77.78 35.79 40.81
CA TYR A 393 -78.48 37.07 40.74
C TYR A 393 -80.01 36.90 40.71
N LEU A 394 -80.52 35.99 39.87
CA LEU A 394 -81.95 35.67 39.79
C LEU A 394 -82.47 35.09 41.10
N GLY A 395 -81.69 34.22 41.76
CA GLY A 395 -82.02 33.67 43.07
C GLY A 395 -82.07 34.74 44.17
N LEU A 396 -81.13 35.70 44.16
CA LEU A 396 -81.16 36.85 45.08
C LEU A 396 -82.40 37.73 44.84
N GLN A 397 -82.80 37.95 43.57
CA GLN A 397 -84.03 38.67 43.27
C GLN A 397 -85.27 37.91 43.75
N ALA A 398 -85.32 36.59 43.57
CA ALA A 398 -86.41 35.76 44.10
C ALA A 398 -86.51 35.84 45.62
N ASN A 399 -85.37 35.74 46.33
CA ASN A 399 -85.31 35.88 47.77
C ASN A 399 -85.75 37.27 48.22
N LYS A 400 -85.35 38.32 47.52
CA LYS A 400 -85.80 39.69 47.82
C LYS A 400 -87.33 39.81 47.78
N TYR A 401 -88.00 39.31 46.74
CA TYR A 401 -89.47 39.35 46.70
C TYR A 401 -90.11 38.56 47.83
N ARG A 402 -89.52 37.42 48.22
CA ARG A 402 -89.99 36.64 49.38
C ARG A 402 -89.80 37.42 50.68
N ASP A 403 -88.61 37.95 50.90
CA ASP A 403 -88.24 38.66 52.12
C ASP A 403 -89.03 39.98 52.25
N ASP A 404 -89.32 40.68 51.14
CA ASP A 404 -90.18 41.88 51.11
C ASP A 404 -91.63 41.53 51.54
N LEU A 405 -92.18 40.41 51.04
CA LEU A 405 -93.52 39.93 51.42
C LEU A 405 -93.57 39.47 52.89
N ASP A 406 -92.56 38.72 53.33
CA ASP A 406 -92.43 38.26 54.72
C ASP A 406 -92.29 39.45 55.69
N ALA A 407 -91.57 40.49 55.29
CA ALA A 407 -91.43 41.74 56.06
C ALA A 407 -92.75 42.51 56.18
N GLU A 408 -93.57 42.57 55.13
CA GLU A 408 -94.91 43.18 55.18
C GLU A 408 -95.84 42.42 56.14
N ILE A 409 -95.80 41.09 56.10
CA ILE A 409 -96.56 40.24 57.02
C ILE A 409 -96.09 40.47 58.46
N ALA A 410 -94.77 40.54 58.69
CA ALA A 410 -94.20 40.80 60.01
C ALA A 410 -94.51 42.22 60.54
N ALA A 411 -94.73 43.19 59.65
CA ALA A 411 -95.11 44.56 60.00
C ALA A 411 -96.59 44.72 60.41
N GLY A 412 -97.38 43.63 60.39
CA GLY A 412 -98.78 43.63 60.82
C GLY A 412 -99.78 44.04 59.74
N ASN A 413 -99.34 44.11 58.48
CA ASN A 413 -100.25 44.32 57.34
C ASN A 413 -101.11 43.06 57.11
N PRO A 414 -102.33 43.21 56.56
CA PRO A 414 -103.13 42.05 56.15
C PRO A 414 -102.36 41.21 55.13
N PRO A 415 -102.61 39.89 55.07
CA PRO A 415 -101.93 39.01 54.11
C PRO A 415 -102.02 39.58 52.69
N PRO A 416 -100.92 39.52 51.91
CA PRO A 416 -100.93 39.96 50.52
C PRO A 416 -102.03 39.26 49.73
N ASP A 417 -102.66 39.99 48.80
CA ASP A 417 -103.69 39.45 47.92
C ASP A 417 -103.14 38.21 47.18
N PRO A 418 -103.90 37.09 47.10
CA PRO A 418 -103.52 35.94 46.28
C PRO A 418 -103.11 36.29 44.84
N ASP A 419 -103.65 37.38 44.27
CA ASP A 419 -103.35 37.86 42.92
C ASP A 419 -102.21 38.91 42.88
N ASP A 420 -101.43 39.09 43.96
CA ASP A 420 -100.28 40.01 43.97
C ASP A 420 -99.22 39.57 42.93
N PRO A 421 -98.84 40.45 41.98
CA PRO A 421 -97.88 40.13 40.92
C PRO A 421 -96.48 39.75 41.44
N ARG A 422 -96.14 40.10 42.69
CA ARG A 422 -94.87 39.73 43.33
C ARG A 422 -94.75 38.23 43.56
N PHE A 423 -95.85 37.52 43.85
CA PHE A 423 -95.82 36.05 43.97
C PHE A 423 -95.43 35.41 42.65
N PHE A 424 -96.04 35.86 41.55
CA PHE A 424 -95.72 35.36 40.22
C PHE A 424 -94.28 35.69 39.84
N LYS A 425 -93.83 36.93 40.05
CA LYS A 425 -92.45 37.36 39.76
C LYS A 425 -91.42 36.58 40.58
N GLY A 426 -91.64 36.43 41.89
CA GLY A 426 -90.74 35.67 42.77
C GLY A 426 -90.62 34.20 42.35
N LYS A 427 -91.75 33.54 42.06
CA LYS A 427 -91.74 32.17 41.53
C LYS A 427 -91.06 32.08 40.16
N ALA A 428 -91.31 33.04 39.26
CA ALA A 428 -90.66 33.08 37.96
C ALA A 428 -89.13 33.26 38.09
N PHE A 429 -88.66 34.13 38.98
CA PHE A 429 -87.23 34.30 39.26
C PHE A 429 -86.60 33.06 39.89
N ALA A 430 -87.29 32.36 40.80
CA ALA A 430 -86.81 31.12 41.38
C ALA A 430 -86.67 29.99 40.33
N ILE A 431 -87.70 29.80 39.49
CA ILE A 431 -87.68 28.82 38.40
C ILE A 431 -86.59 29.17 37.38
N ALA A 432 -86.43 30.46 37.05
CA ALA A 432 -85.37 30.92 36.17
C ALA A 432 -83.97 30.69 36.79
N ALA A 433 -83.80 30.90 38.09
CA ALA A 433 -82.54 30.62 38.79
C ALA A 433 -82.18 29.13 38.72
N ASP A 434 -83.12 28.24 39.04
CA ASP A 434 -82.92 26.78 38.96
C ASP A 434 -82.55 26.33 37.55
N ALA A 435 -83.30 26.80 36.54
CA ALA A 435 -83.00 26.51 35.14
C ALA A 435 -81.60 27.00 34.75
N THR A 436 -81.20 28.19 35.22
CA THR A 436 -79.87 28.76 34.94
C THR A 436 -78.75 27.96 35.61
N PHE A 437 -78.95 27.48 36.85
CA PHE A 437 -77.99 26.61 37.53
C PHE A 437 -77.85 25.25 36.84
N VAL A 438 -78.94 24.66 36.34
CA VAL A 438 -78.90 23.42 35.55
C VAL A 438 -78.08 23.64 34.26
N ILE A 439 -78.32 24.74 33.55
CA ILE A 439 -77.55 25.10 32.35
C ILE A 439 -76.07 25.32 32.70
N ALA A 440 -75.77 26.02 33.80
CA ALA A 440 -74.40 26.23 34.28
C ALA A 440 -73.69 24.88 34.56
N GLY A 441 -74.37 23.94 35.23
CA GLY A 441 -73.83 22.62 35.51
C GLY A 441 -73.52 21.80 34.26
N ILE A 442 -74.44 21.74 33.29
CA ILE A 442 -74.24 21.04 32.01
C ILE A 442 -73.08 21.67 31.22
N THR A 443 -73.02 23.01 31.19
CA THR A 443 -71.96 23.74 30.49
C THR A 443 -70.61 23.50 31.15
N ALA A 444 -70.55 23.46 32.49
CA ALA A 444 -69.33 23.15 33.23
C ALA A 444 -68.83 21.72 32.94
N LEU A 445 -69.72 20.72 32.92
CA LEU A 445 -69.37 19.34 32.55
C LEU A 445 -68.86 19.25 31.11
N THR A 446 -69.45 20.02 30.19
CA THR A 446 -68.99 20.11 28.80
C THR A 446 -67.61 20.76 28.69
N ALA A 447 -67.33 21.78 29.51
CA ALA A 447 -66.02 22.42 29.59
C ALA A 447 -64.93 21.45 30.09
N ILE A 448 -65.24 20.63 31.10
CA ILE A 448 -64.35 19.57 31.60
C ILE A 448 -64.07 18.57 30.47
N TYR A 449 -65.10 18.11 29.77
CA TYR A 449 -64.93 17.22 28.63
C TYR A 449 -64.02 17.81 27.54
N TYR A 450 -64.22 19.08 27.15
CA TYR A 450 -63.35 19.75 26.18
C TYR A 450 -61.91 19.97 26.68
N THR A 451 -61.68 19.99 27.99
CA THR A 451 -60.34 20.13 28.57
C THR A 451 -59.51 18.87 28.36
N PHE A 452 -60.13 17.69 28.44
CA PHE A 452 -59.44 16.39 28.34
C PHE A 452 -59.60 15.72 26.98
N ARG A 453 -60.50 16.20 26.12
CA ARG A 453 -60.66 15.65 24.77
C ARG A 453 -59.46 15.97 23.90
N GLU A 454 -58.71 14.94 23.54
CA GLU A 454 -57.68 15.05 22.50
C GLU A 454 -58.35 15.23 21.12
N LYS A 455 -58.20 16.42 20.54
CA LYS A 455 -58.62 16.72 19.16
C LYS A 455 -57.45 16.63 18.17
N GLY A 456 -57.78 16.35 16.91
CA GLY A 456 -56.85 16.40 15.77
C GLY A 456 -56.08 15.10 15.54
N GLU A 457 -55.55 14.95 14.31
CA GLU A 457 -54.76 13.79 13.92
C GLU A 457 -53.50 13.60 14.79
N PRO A 458 -53.00 12.37 14.95
CA PRO A 458 -51.70 12.12 15.57
C PRO A 458 -50.56 12.60 14.64
N SER A 459 -49.40 12.91 15.22
CA SER A 459 -48.18 13.11 14.44
C SER A 459 -47.81 11.81 13.72
N LYS A 460 -47.50 11.90 12.43
CA LYS A 460 -47.18 10.74 11.57
C LYS A 460 -45.74 10.84 11.09
N ALA A 461 -45.13 9.71 10.77
CA ALA A 461 -43.84 9.70 10.09
C ALA A 461 -43.79 8.58 9.05
N LEU A 462 -43.10 8.86 7.94
CA LEU A 462 -42.73 7.86 6.95
C LEU A 462 -41.31 7.38 7.29
N ILE A 463 -41.14 6.07 7.35
CA ILE A 463 -39.82 5.46 7.59
C ILE A 463 -39.38 4.82 6.28
N ASP A 464 -38.27 5.30 5.75
CA ASP A 464 -37.57 4.71 4.61
C ASP A 464 -36.27 4.07 5.13
N VAL A 465 -35.98 2.84 4.71
CA VAL A 465 -34.74 2.15 5.08
C VAL A 465 -34.00 1.85 3.79
N ARG A 466 -32.85 2.50 3.63
CA ARG A 466 -31.97 2.27 2.49
C ARG A 466 -30.76 1.48 2.95
N ALA A 467 -30.49 0.36 2.28
CA ALA A 467 -29.18 -0.25 2.40
C ALA A 467 -28.14 0.72 1.83
N LEU A 468 -27.04 0.96 2.53
CA LEU A 468 -25.88 1.64 1.94
C LEU A 468 -25.25 0.64 0.96
N ALA A 469 -25.82 0.57 -0.24
CA ALA A 469 -25.35 -0.33 -1.28
C ALA A 469 -23.95 0.10 -1.72
N LEU A 470 -23.03 -0.84 -1.65
CA LEU A 470 -21.71 -0.73 -2.25
C LEU A 470 -21.89 -0.71 -3.77
N GLN A 471 -21.62 0.42 -4.42
CA GLN A 471 -21.65 0.51 -5.87
C GLN A 471 -20.30 0.05 -6.42
N PRO A 472 -20.26 -0.85 -7.42
CA PRO A 472 -19.02 -1.17 -8.11
C PRO A 472 -18.54 0.07 -8.86
N GLN A 473 -17.36 0.55 -8.50
CA GLN A 473 -16.65 1.60 -9.21
C GLN A 473 -15.54 0.96 -10.04
N ILE A 474 -15.56 1.24 -11.33
CA ILE A 474 -14.55 0.78 -12.29
C ILE A 474 -13.83 2.04 -12.81
N ALA A 475 -12.52 2.11 -12.55
CA ALA A 475 -11.61 3.10 -13.10
C ALA A 475 -10.42 2.38 -13.78
N PRO A 476 -9.68 3.02 -14.71
CA PRO A 476 -8.50 2.41 -15.32
C PRO A 476 -7.45 2.09 -14.24
N GLY A 477 -7.30 0.81 -13.89
CA GLY A 477 -6.40 0.33 -12.84
C GLY A 477 -7.04 0.04 -11.48
N TYR A 478 -8.35 0.24 -11.31
CA TYR A 478 -9.06 -0.09 -10.06
C TYR A 478 -10.48 -0.59 -10.32
N ALA A 479 -10.79 -1.76 -9.78
CA ALA A 479 -12.15 -2.23 -9.60
C ALA A 479 -12.39 -2.38 -8.09
N GLY A 480 -13.33 -1.63 -7.54
CA GLY A 480 -13.62 -1.69 -6.12
C GLY A 480 -15.01 -1.19 -5.78
N LEU A 481 -15.37 -1.29 -4.50
CA LEU A 481 -16.69 -0.94 -4.01
C LEU A 481 -16.66 0.43 -3.33
N GLY A 482 -17.35 1.41 -3.91
CA GLY A 482 -17.49 2.77 -3.38
C GLY A 482 -18.87 3.01 -2.75
N MET A 483 -18.93 3.85 -1.71
CA MET A 483 -20.22 4.39 -1.22
C MET A 483 -20.60 5.59 -2.11
N GLY A 484 -21.49 5.38 -3.07
CA GLY A 484 -22.08 6.46 -3.85
C GLY A 484 -23.24 7.10 -3.09
N MET A 485 -23.13 8.37 -2.72
CA MET A 485 -24.32 9.18 -2.46
C MET A 485 -24.87 9.62 -3.81
N SER A 486 -26.02 9.08 -4.21
CA SER A 486 -26.77 9.58 -5.36
C SER A 486 -27.39 10.92 -4.93
N PHE A 487 -26.89 12.02 -5.49
CA PHE A 487 -27.49 13.35 -5.33
C PHE A 487 -28.80 13.46 -6.11
#